data_AF-A0A924ZJQ7-F1
#
_entry.id   AF-A0A924ZJQ7-F1
#
_cell.length_a   1.000
_cell.length_b   1.000
_cell.length_c   1.000
_cell.angle_alpha   90.00
_cell.angle_beta   90.00
_cell.angle_gamma   90.00
#
_symmetry.space_group_name_H-M   'P 1'
#
loop_
_entity.id
_entity.type
_entity.pdbx_description
1 polymer ?
#
loop_
_entity_poly.entity_id
_entity_poly.type
_entity_poly.pdbx_seq_one_letter_code
_entity_poly.pdbx_strand_id
1 'polypeptide(L)'
;MKKIIILTLLLETLISNFAGAQEMPPAVYLNKITQRLVGSWPQPTDYENLQKEMRNKNCTAVSCLEEFFRGYIKEKMNRPEFYALFYAEVTERMGYKSPGSAFLSQIIQGGQDFNDPSTGRDFALTYRTLKENRSFDDLFTSQLITDPVYKTGDVSVRNGNLDLFSIDTSGLSGGGQQSGSYNIELENGQTNAAAEYNLKNHNNVSGLFSTRKFLLKYWTSPINENRKRAAAFFRIMMCDSMSPALERETQKEKENRIAMGRSDEQVIRDDLKAIHVNKHASQKDCAACHDRLDPIGRTFRGLELGVSNEAFRGNLRYFGATNNLVDIPVTQFHDLTVKTTAVPKYLDCQTNWLIETFLGKDLNLPPTRFSEVVTNIEKRKRRLKDVIEDLLMIPEFRGLRAKVVEPPSLVAAKVVLNNCTECHSNTFSLRPEQMKTRLSRVAVCLDLPNNAKDPQMPPSDHWWQPSGQELTAIKNWLQEGAPIGDNVQLFDKSEVNQLMTPNKDTIKCRQ
;
A
#
# COMPACT_ATOMS: atom_id res chain seq x y z
N MET A 1 36.72 -34.49 29.74
CA MET A 1 36.08 -35.06 28.55
C MET A 1 34.55 -35.02 28.56
N LYS A 2 33.84 -35.45 29.61
CA LYS A 2 32.35 -35.42 29.64
C LYS A 2 31.69 -34.03 29.45
N LYS A 3 32.34 -32.93 29.87
CA LYS A 3 31.81 -31.56 29.69
C LYS A 3 31.92 -31.03 28.25
N ILE A 4 32.84 -31.55 27.44
CA ILE A 4 33.02 -31.12 26.03
C ILE A 4 31.94 -31.77 25.16
N ILE A 5 31.60 -33.04 25.41
CA ILE A 5 30.57 -33.80 24.68
C ILE A 5 29.18 -33.16 24.86
N ILE A 6 28.85 -32.68 26.06
CA ILE A 6 27.58 -31.98 26.33
C ILE A 6 27.51 -30.64 25.60
N LEU A 7 28.63 -29.91 25.47
CA LEU A 7 28.67 -28.64 24.75
C LEU A 7 28.47 -28.84 23.24
N THR A 8 29.07 -29.88 22.64
CA THR A 8 28.86 -30.24 21.22
C THR A 8 27.45 -30.73 20.94
N LEU A 9 26.83 -31.52 21.83
CA LEU A 9 25.44 -31.99 21.65
C LEU A 9 24.42 -30.85 21.81
N LEU A 10 24.67 -29.89 22.70
CA LEU A 10 23.85 -28.67 22.81
C LEU A 10 24.05 -27.75 21.61
N LEU A 11 25.27 -27.67 21.06
CA LEU A 11 25.54 -26.88 19.86
C LEU A 11 24.89 -27.51 18.62
N GLU A 12 24.92 -28.84 18.48
CA GLU A 12 24.26 -29.56 17.38
C GLU A 12 22.73 -29.46 17.48
N THR A 13 22.14 -29.52 18.67
CA THR A 13 20.68 -29.33 18.83
C THR A 13 20.22 -27.88 18.65
N LEU A 14 21.06 -26.89 18.99
CA LEU A 14 20.80 -25.48 18.70
C LEU A 14 20.95 -25.14 17.20
N ILE A 15 21.89 -25.77 16.49
CA ILE A 15 22.04 -25.63 15.04
C ILE A 15 20.91 -26.37 14.30
N SER A 16 20.44 -27.51 14.83
CA SER A 16 19.34 -28.29 14.24
C SER A 16 17.97 -27.61 14.37
N ASN A 17 17.75 -26.81 15.41
CA ASN A 17 16.49 -26.06 15.57
C ASN A 17 16.38 -24.82 14.66
N PHE A 18 17.47 -24.40 14.02
CA PHE A 18 17.44 -23.41 12.94
C PHE A 18 17.39 -24.05 11.54
N ALA A 19 17.60 -25.37 11.44
CA ALA A 19 17.59 -26.10 10.19
C ALA A 19 16.21 -26.70 9.89
N GLY A 20 15.45 -25.98 9.08
CA GLY A 20 14.35 -26.56 8.30
C GLY A 20 12.97 -26.26 8.84
N ALA A 21 12.56 -24.99 8.81
CA ALA A 21 11.14 -24.73 8.62
C ALA A 21 10.73 -25.49 7.35
N GLN A 22 9.96 -26.57 7.54
CA GLN A 22 9.53 -27.44 6.45
C GLN A 22 8.91 -26.56 5.36
N GLU A 23 9.49 -26.62 4.16
CA GLU A 23 9.02 -25.81 3.03
C GLU A 23 7.52 -26.08 2.81
N MET A 24 6.75 -25.01 2.59
CA MET A 24 5.32 -25.16 2.35
C MET A 24 5.06 -26.03 1.11
N PRO A 25 3.96 -26.82 1.10
CA PRO A 25 3.52 -27.48 -0.11
C PRO A 25 3.37 -26.47 -1.26
N PRO A 26 3.77 -26.79 -2.50
CA PRO A 26 3.74 -25.84 -3.62
C PRO A 26 2.39 -25.18 -3.86
N ALA A 27 1.28 -25.89 -3.66
CA ALA A 27 -0.06 -25.32 -3.78
C ALA A 27 -0.35 -24.26 -2.70
N VAL A 28 0.02 -24.54 -1.45
CA VAL A 28 -0.12 -23.58 -0.34
C VAL A 28 0.75 -22.34 -0.58
N TYR A 29 1.94 -22.53 -1.13
CA TYR A 29 2.81 -21.42 -1.50
C TYR A 29 2.22 -20.59 -2.65
N LEU A 30 1.64 -21.23 -3.68
CA LEU A 30 0.92 -20.58 -4.77
C LEU A 30 -0.20 -19.67 -4.22
N ASN A 31 -1.03 -20.17 -3.29
CA ASN A 31 -2.03 -19.34 -2.62
C ASN A 31 -1.44 -18.12 -1.95
N LYS A 32 -0.38 -18.34 -1.17
CA LYS A 32 0.24 -17.29 -0.38
C LYS A 32 0.76 -16.17 -1.28
N ILE A 33 1.48 -16.49 -2.36
CA ILE A 33 2.00 -15.47 -3.28
C ILE A 33 0.87 -14.78 -4.05
N THR A 34 -0.18 -15.48 -4.48
CA THR A 34 -1.29 -14.86 -5.22
C THR A 34 -2.08 -13.91 -4.33
N GLN A 35 -2.37 -14.30 -3.09
CA GLN A 35 -3.02 -13.39 -2.13
C GLN A 35 -2.18 -12.15 -1.84
N ARG A 36 -0.84 -12.30 -1.71
CA ARG A 36 0.05 -11.16 -1.46
C ARG A 36 0.19 -10.22 -2.65
N LEU A 37 0.15 -10.75 -3.87
CA LEU A 37 0.34 -9.96 -5.09
C LEU A 37 -0.96 -9.34 -5.60
N VAL A 38 -2.07 -10.07 -5.58
CA VAL A 38 -3.32 -9.66 -6.24
C VAL A 38 -4.55 -9.77 -5.34
N GLY A 39 -4.38 -10.09 -4.05
CA GLY A 39 -5.48 -10.08 -3.06
C GLY A 39 -6.60 -11.10 -3.34
N SER A 40 -6.38 -12.01 -4.28
CA SER A 40 -7.35 -13.01 -4.74
C SER A 40 -6.74 -14.41 -4.72
N TRP A 41 -7.60 -15.42 -4.88
CA TRP A 41 -7.17 -16.81 -4.97
C TRP A 41 -6.60 -17.14 -6.35
N PRO A 42 -5.65 -18.10 -6.45
CA PRO A 42 -5.22 -18.63 -7.73
C PRO A 42 -6.42 -19.18 -8.52
N GLN A 43 -6.38 -18.99 -9.83
CA GLN A 43 -7.39 -19.55 -10.73
C GLN A 43 -7.18 -21.07 -10.87
N PRO A 44 -8.22 -21.86 -11.23
CA PRO A 44 -8.07 -23.29 -11.49
C PRO A 44 -6.90 -23.62 -12.44
N THR A 45 -6.74 -22.82 -13.48
CA THR A 45 -5.64 -22.93 -14.45
C THR A 45 -4.25 -22.75 -13.84
N ASP A 46 -4.11 -21.94 -12.78
CA ASP A 46 -2.84 -21.74 -12.09
C ASP A 46 -2.41 -23.04 -11.39
N TYR A 47 -3.35 -23.78 -10.81
CA TYR A 47 -3.10 -25.08 -10.18
C TYR A 47 -2.80 -26.17 -11.20
N GLU A 48 -3.51 -26.20 -12.32
CA GLU A 48 -3.24 -27.14 -13.42
C GLU A 48 -1.81 -26.94 -13.96
N ASN A 49 -1.39 -25.68 -14.14
CA ASN A 49 -0.03 -25.34 -14.54
C ASN A 49 1.01 -25.79 -13.51
N LEU A 50 0.75 -25.57 -12.22
CA LEU A 50 1.62 -26.05 -11.14
C LEU A 50 1.73 -27.58 -11.15
N GLN A 51 0.62 -28.31 -11.25
CA GLN A 51 0.61 -29.78 -11.28
C GLN A 51 1.33 -30.34 -12.53
N LYS A 52 1.20 -29.66 -13.67
CA LYS A 52 1.95 -30.01 -14.89
C LYS A 52 3.45 -29.85 -14.66
N GLU A 53 3.88 -28.73 -14.07
CA GLU A 53 5.29 -28.48 -13.79
C GLU A 53 5.86 -29.47 -12.77
N MET A 54 5.11 -29.76 -11.70
CA MET A 54 5.47 -30.77 -10.69
C MET A 54 5.69 -32.16 -11.31
N ARG A 55 4.82 -32.57 -12.25
CA ARG A 55 4.96 -33.83 -12.98
C ARG A 55 6.17 -33.81 -13.92
N ASN A 56 6.34 -32.72 -14.67
CA ASN A 56 7.44 -32.59 -15.63
C ASN A 56 8.82 -32.64 -14.94
N LYS A 57 8.96 -32.00 -13.78
CA LYS A 57 10.21 -31.97 -12.99
C LYS A 57 10.32 -33.10 -11.97
N ASN A 58 9.30 -33.96 -11.85
CA ASN A 58 9.16 -34.98 -10.81
C ASN A 58 9.45 -34.41 -9.41
N CYS A 59 8.78 -33.30 -9.07
CA CYS A 59 9.14 -32.51 -7.90
C CYS A 59 7.97 -32.06 -7.04
N THR A 60 8.19 -32.05 -5.72
CA THR A 60 7.16 -31.75 -4.71
C THR A 60 7.52 -30.59 -3.77
N ALA A 61 8.71 -30.00 -3.92
CA ALA A 61 9.20 -28.89 -3.11
C ALA A 61 9.17 -27.57 -3.90
N VAL A 62 8.97 -26.44 -3.22
CA VAL A 62 8.95 -25.10 -3.85
C VAL A 62 10.33 -24.72 -4.38
N SER A 63 11.39 -25.04 -3.65
CA SER A 63 12.79 -24.77 -4.03
C SER A 63 13.19 -25.38 -5.38
N CYS A 64 12.60 -26.52 -5.73
CA CYS A 64 12.81 -27.20 -7.01
C CYS A 64 11.99 -26.59 -8.17
N LEU A 65 10.97 -25.80 -7.83
CA LEU A 65 10.06 -25.13 -8.76
C LEU A 65 10.35 -23.61 -8.83
N GLU A 66 11.57 -23.19 -8.46
CA GLU A 66 11.94 -21.78 -8.36
C GLU A 66 11.65 -21.00 -9.63
N GLU A 67 11.99 -21.54 -10.80
CA GLU A 67 11.75 -20.92 -12.10
C GLU A 67 10.25 -20.71 -12.38
N PHE A 68 9.43 -21.71 -12.07
CA PHE A 68 7.97 -21.61 -12.21
C PHE A 68 7.41 -20.50 -11.34
N PHE A 69 7.79 -20.46 -10.06
CA PHE A 69 7.29 -19.45 -9.13
C PHE A 69 7.78 -18.04 -9.48
N ARG A 70 9.03 -17.88 -9.93
CA ARG A 70 9.52 -16.59 -10.44
C ARG A 70 8.74 -16.13 -11.67
N GLY A 71 8.47 -17.03 -12.61
CA GLY A 71 7.63 -16.75 -13.78
C GLY A 71 6.22 -16.33 -13.39
N TYR A 72 5.61 -17.06 -12.45
CA TYR A 72 4.28 -16.78 -11.93
C TYR A 72 4.21 -15.43 -11.19
N ILE A 73 5.19 -15.13 -10.32
CA ILE A 73 5.28 -13.84 -9.61
C ILE A 73 5.37 -12.68 -10.61
N LYS A 74 6.21 -12.79 -11.66
CA LYS A 74 6.31 -11.79 -12.72
C LYS A 74 4.98 -11.59 -13.46
N GLU A 75 4.30 -12.67 -13.80
CA GLU A 75 2.98 -12.61 -14.44
C GLU A 75 1.97 -11.86 -13.56
N LYS A 76 1.87 -12.20 -12.27
CA LYS A 76 0.95 -11.53 -11.35
C LYS A 76 1.31 -10.07 -11.07
N MET A 77 2.59 -9.71 -11.00
CA MET A 77 3.02 -8.31 -10.86
C MET A 77 2.74 -7.43 -12.08
N ASN A 78 2.35 -8.01 -13.22
CA ASN A 78 1.90 -7.24 -14.37
C ASN A 78 0.39 -7.03 -14.40
N ARG A 79 -0.36 -7.59 -13.45
CA ARG A 79 -1.82 -7.47 -13.42
C ARG A 79 -2.29 -6.12 -12.83
N PRO A 80 -3.41 -5.56 -13.30
CA PRO A 80 -4.03 -4.35 -12.73
C PRO A 80 -4.28 -4.43 -11.22
N GLU A 81 -4.67 -5.59 -10.72
CA GLU A 81 -4.92 -5.84 -9.29
C GLU A 81 -3.68 -5.57 -8.44
N PHE A 82 -2.50 -5.96 -8.92
CA PHE A 82 -1.24 -5.71 -8.22
C PHE A 82 -0.93 -4.21 -8.15
N TYR A 83 -1.16 -3.47 -9.23
CA TYR A 83 -0.97 -2.01 -9.23
C TYR A 83 -1.92 -1.31 -8.26
N ALA A 84 -3.19 -1.73 -8.22
CA ALA A 84 -4.19 -1.19 -7.30
C ALA A 84 -3.82 -1.44 -5.83
N LEU A 85 -3.42 -2.68 -5.50
CA LEU A 85 -3.01 -3.03 -4.14
C LEU A 85 -1.75 -2.28 -3.71
N PHE A 86 -0.73 -2.23 -4.56
CA PHE A 86 0.48 -1.50 -4.22
C PHE A 86 0.24 0.00 -4.06
N TYR A 87 -0.63 0.60 -4.88
CA TYR A 87 -1.02 1.99 -4.69
C TYR A 87 -1.77 2.23 -3.37
N ALA A 88 -2.58 1.28 -2.92
CA ALA A 88 -3.22 1.35 -1.61
C ALA A 88 -2.16 1.33 -0.48
N GLU A 89 -1.14 0.46 -0.57
CA GLU A 89 -0.02 0.39 0.38
C GLU A 89 0.80 1.68 0.42
N VAL A 90 1.10 2.25 -0.75
CA VAL A 90 1.77 3.57 -0.85
C VAL A 90 0.90 4.66 -0.22
N THR A 91 -0.41 4.66 -0.52
CA THR A 91 -1.36 5.63 0.02
C THR A 91 -1.43 5.56 1.55
N GLU A 92 -1.47 4.36 2.12
CA GLU A 92 -1.43 4.12 3.56
C GLU A 92 -0.11 4.61 4.16
N ARG A 93 1.04 4.28 3.55
CA ARG A 93 2.37 4.76 3.97
C ARG A 93 2.42 6.30 4.03
N MET A 94 1.81 6.97 3.05
CA MET A 94 1.73 8.43 3.02
C MET A 94 0.78 9.03 4.09
N GLY A 95 0.03 8.19 4.82
CA GLY A 95 -0.91 8.59 5.88
C GLY A 95 -2.28 9.03 5.35
N TYR A 96 -2.63 8.63 4.14
CA TYR A 96 -3.94 8.88 3.56
C TYR A 96 -4.93 7.78 3.96
N LYS A 97 -6.23 8.04 3.83
CA LYS A 97 -7.21 6.96 3.86
C LYS A 97 -7.00 6.10 2.62
N SER A 98 -7.04 4.78 2.76
CA SER A 98 -6.97 3.86 1.63
C SER A 98 -8.01 4.26 0.57
N PRO A 99 -7.68 4.17 -0.73
CA PRO A 99 -8.60 4.59 -1.77
C PRO A 99 -9.91 3.78 -1.66
N GLY A 100 -11.05 4.42 -1.95
CA GLY A 100 -12.33 3.73 -1.94
C GLY A 100 -12.35 2.58 -2.94
N SER A 101 -13.11 1.51 -2.63
CA SER A 101 -13.22 0.32 -3.48
C SER A 101 -13.60 0.66 -4.93
N ALA A 102 -14.43 1.68 -5.15
CA ALA A 102 -14.80 2.14 -6.49
C ALA A 102 -13.60 2.60 -7.34
N PHE A 103 -12.65 3.34 -6.76
CA PHE A 103 -11.45 3.79 -7.47
C PHE A 103 -10.50 2.63 -7.75
N LEU A 104 -10.31 1.73 -6.78
CA LEU A 104 -9.51 0.52 -6.99
C LEU A 104 -10.13 -0.38 -8.07
N SER A 105 -11.45 -0.51 -8.09
CA SER A 105 -12.17 -1.25 -9.14
C SER A 105 -12.02 -0.58 -10.51
N GLN A 106 -12.02 0.75 -10.59
CA GLN A 106 -11.71 1.46 -11.84
C GLN A 106 -10.31 1.13 -12.32
N ILE A 107 -9.31 1.10 -11.42
CA ILE A 107 -7.94 0.68 -11.74
C ILE A 107 -7.94 -0.75 -12.32
N ILE A 108 -8.67 -1.66 -11.69
CA ILE A 108 -8.73 -3.05 -12.15
C ILE A 108 -9.41 -3.16 -13.52
N GLN A 109 -10.51 -2.41 -13.74
CA GLN A 109 -11.28 -2.44 -14.98
C GLN A 109 -10.59 -1.73 -16.15
N GLY A 110 -9.84 -0.66 -15.90
CA GLY A 110 -9.12 0.08 -16.94
C GLY A 110 -7.89 -0.65 -17.49
N GLY A 111 -7.47 -1.75 -16.88
CA GLY A 111 -6.41 -2.60 -17.42
C GLY A 111 -5.00 -2.04 -17.26
N GLN A 112 -4.11 -2.31 -18.23
CA GLN A 112 -2.68 -1.97 -18.18
C GLN A 112 -2.31 -0.62 -18.83
N ASP A 113 -3.28 0.20 -19.24
CA ASP A 113 -3.00 1.49 -19.89
C ASP A 113 -3.71 2.64 -19.17
N PHE A 114 -3.28 2.89 -17.93
CA PHE A 114 -3.60 4.11 -17.20
C PHE A 114 -2.73 5.27 -17.69
N ASN A 115 -3.12 5.84 -18.83
CA ASN A 115 -2.58 7.12 -19.32
C ASN A 115 -3.55 8.28 -19.03
N ASP A 116 -4.62 8.05 -18.26
CA ASP A 116 -5.61 9.08 -17.96
C ASP A 116 -5.08 10.04 -16.88
N PRO A 117 -4.81 11.32 -17.21
CA PRO A 117 -4.35 12.32 -16.25
C PRO A 117 -5.37 12.60 -15.14
N SER A 118 -6.64 12.19 -15.31
CA SER A 118 -7.69 12.33 -14.29
C SER A 118 -7.48 11.44 -13.05
N THR A 119 -6.67 10.38 -13.16
CA THR A 119 -6.44 9.42 -12.06
C THR A 119 -5.51 9.90 -10.95
N GLY A 120 -4.97 11.13 -11.08
CA GLY A 120 -4.18 11.79 -10.04
C GLY A 120 -2.68 11.45 -10.11
N ARG A 121 -1.85 12.47 -9.84
CA ARG A 121 -0.38 12.40 -9.96
C ARG A 121 0.28 11.31 -9.11
N ASP A 122 -0.26 11.04 -7.92
CA ASP A 122 0.28 10.02 -7.00
C ASP A 122 0.07 8.60 -7.53
N PHE A 123 -1.11 8.32 -8.10
CA PHE A 123 -1.36 7.04 -8.77
C PHE A 123 -0.49 6.87 -10.00
N ALA A 124 -0.45 7.86 -10.91
CA ALA A 124 0.35 7.80 -12.13
C ALA A 124 1.84 7.55 -11.85
N LEU A 125 2.42 8.23 -10.86
CA LEU A 125 3.82 8.01 -10.46
C LEU A 125 4.05 6.60 -9.91
N THR A 126 3.14 6.11 -9.05
CA THR A 126 3.21 4.77 -8.47
C THR A 126 3.10 3.70 -9.56
N TYR A 127 2.10 3.87 -10.43
CA TYR A 127 1.82 3.02 -11.58
C TYR A 127 3.03 2.92 -12.50
N ARG A 128 3.61 4.05 -12.90
CA ARG A 128 4.80 4.11 -13.75
C ARG A 128 6.00 3.41 -13.12
N THR A 129 6.25 3.68 -11.84
CA THR A 129 7.36 3.08 -11.10
C THR A 129 7.27 1.55 -11.16
N LEU A 130 6.06 0.99 -11.00
CA LEU A 130 5.82 -0.44 -11.13
C LEU A 130 5.89 -0.93 -12.58
N LYS A 131 5.16 -0.29 -13.51
CA LYS A 131 5.06 -0.70 -14.92
C LYS A 131 6.45 -0.78 -15.57
N GLU A 132 7.27 0.23 -15.33
CA GLU A 132 8.63 0.34 -15.89
C GLU A 132 9.71 -0.32 -15.01
N ASN A 133 9.34 -0.93 -13.88
CA ASN A 133 10.26 -1.56 -12.92
C ASN A 133 11.42 -0.63 -12.51
N ARG A 134 11.08 0.62 -12.18
CA ARG A 134 12.03 1.63 -11.70
C ARG A 134 12.48 1.34 -10.26
N SER A 135 13.50 2.05 -9.83
CA SER A 135 13.86 2.08 -8.41
C SER A 135 12.67 2.57 -7.59
N PHE A 136 12.42 2.00 -6.41
CA PHE A 136 11.42 2.58 -5.51
C PHE A 136 11.82 3.97 -4.99
N ASP A 137 13.09 4.37 -5.18
CA ASP A 137 13.54 5.76 -4.95
C ASP A 137 12.77 6.75 -5.85
N ASP A 138 12.39 6.34 -7.07
CA ASP A 138 11.68 7.19 -8.04
C ASP A 138 10.32 7.66 -7.51
N LEU A 139 9.70 6.91 -6.58
CA LEU A 139 8.50 7.37 -5.88
C LEU A 139 8.72 8.69 -5.14
N PHE A 140 9.95 8.94 -4.70
CA PHE A 140 10.29 10.08 -3.86
C PHE A 140 11.12 11.12 -4.60
N THR A 141 11.95 10.73 -5.56
CA THR A 141 12.88 11.62 -6.27
C THR A 141 12.37 12.10 -7.63
N SER A 142 11.39 11.43 -8.24
CA SER A 142 10.92 11.78 -9.59
C SER A 142 10.51 13.25 -9.72
N GLN A 143 10.96 13.89 -10.79
CA GLN A 143 10.60 15.28 -11.12
C GLN A 143 9.57 15.37 -12.24
N LEU A 144 8.92 14.24 -12.54
CA LEU A 144 7.90 14.15 -13.56
C LEU A 144 6.56 14.68 -13.02
N ILE A 145 5.88 15.43 -13.88
CA ILE A 145 4.52 15.93 -13.64
C ILE A 145 3.63 15.56 -14.83
N THR A 146 2.44 15.05 -14.55
CA THR A 146 1.46 14.61 -15.56
C THR A 146 0.29 15.57 -15.72
N ASP A 147 0.22 16.61 -14.88
CA ASP A 147 -0.74 17.69 -15.04
C ASP A 147 -0.16 18.75 -15.99
N PRO A 148 -0.95 19.26 -16.95
CA PRO A 148 -0.56 20.45 -17.69
C PRO A 148 -0.32 21.57 -16.69
N VAL A 149 0.94 21.99 -16.58
CA VAL A 149 1.24 23.38 -16.24
C VAL A 149 0.63 24.18 -17.36
N TYR A 150 -0.60 24.63 -17.12
CA TYR A 150 -1.51 25.39 -17.97
C TYR A 150 -0.94 25.82 -19.33
N LYS A 151 -1.61 25.42 -20.43
CA LYS A 151 -1.47 26.11 -21.73
C LYS A 151 -1.88 27.57 -21.54
N THR A 152 -0.93 28.45 -21.25
CA THR A 152 -1.10 29.90 -21.38
C THR A 152 -1.25 30.23 -22.86
N GLY A 153 -2.49 30.12 -23.34
CA GLY A 153 -2.89 30.49 -24.69
C GLY A 153 -3.90 31.63 -24.72
N ASP A 154 -4.86 31.70 -23.78
CA ASP A 154 -5.92 32.73 -23.84
C ASP A 154 -6.57 33.10 -22.49
N VAL A 155 -5.93 32.79 -21.35
CA VAL A 155 -6.38 33.34 -20.06
C VAL A 155 -5.47 34.52 -19.72
N SER A 156 -5.94 35.74 -19.98
CA SER A 156 -5.27 36.96 -19.56
C SER A 156 -5.19 37.00 -18.03
N VAL A 157 -4.05 36.61 -17.47
CA VAL A 157 -3.65 36.93 -16.10
C VAL A 157 -3.18 38.39 -16.12
N ARG A 158 -4.14 39.32 -16.01
CA ARG A 158 -3.85 40.69 -15.60
C ARG A 158 -3.96 40.72 -14.08
N ASN A 159 -2.79 40.83 -13.45
CA ASN A 159 -2.50 40.89 -12.01
C ASN A 159 -2.33 39.51 -11.37
N GLY A 160 -1.06 39.22 -11.06
CA GLY A 160 -0.59 37.91 -10.61
C GLY A 160 -0.99 37.58 -9.18
N ASN A 161 -1.54 36.38 -9.04
CA ASN A 161 -1.05 35.33 -8.14
C ASN A 161 -1.68 34.03 -8.68
N LEU A 162 -0.84 33.16 -9.22
CA LEU A 162 -1.26 31.82 -9.65
C LEU A 162 -1.29 30.96 -8.39
N ASP A 163 -2.32 31.20 -7.58
CA ASP A 163 -2.65 30.46 -6.39
C ASP A 163 -2.95 29.00 -6.77
N LEU A 164 -2.09 28.08 -6.34
CA LEU A 164 -2.43 26.64 -6.29
C LEU A 164 -3.55 26.36 -5.26
N PHE A 165 -3.87 27.36 -4.43
CA PHE A 165 -4.92 27.40 -3.42
C PHE A 165 -5.60 28.77 -3.38
N SER A 166 -6.50 29.08 -4.31
CA SER A 166 -7.32 30.29 -4.17
C SER A 166 -8.36 30.09 -3.04
N ILE A 167 -7.93 30.36 -1.81
CA ILE A 167 -8.78 31.08 -0.88
C ILE A 167 -8.52 32.55 -1.20
N ASP A 168 -9.58 33.24 -1.62
CA ASP A 168 -9.59 34.64 -2.03
C ASP A 168 -8.89 35.55 -1.01
N THR A 169 -7.63 35.91 -1.29
CA THR A 169 -6.94 37.02 -0.61
C THR A 169 -6.73 38.13 -1.61
N SER A 170 -7.82 38.81 -1.93
CA SER A 170 -7.80 40.06 -2.67
C SER A 170 -7.07 41.13 -1.85
N GLY A 171 -5.81 41.40 -2.23
CA GLY A 171 -5.18 42.70 -2.01
C GLY A 171 -3.89 42.69 -1.21
N LEU A 172 -2.79 42.21 -1.80
CA LEU A 172 -1.44 42.67 -1.42
C LEU A 172 -0.56 42.74 -2.68
N SER A 173 -0.36 43.97 -3.15
CA SER A 173 0.58 44.35 -4.20
C SER A 173 1.99 44.50 -3.63
N GLY A 174 2.96 43.78 -4.18
CA GLY A 174 4.38 43.96 -3.87
C GLY A 174 5.26 43.17 -4.83
N GLY A 175 5.95 43.88 -5.72
CA GLY A 175 6.64 43.31 -6.88
C GLY A 175 7.94 42.55 -6.56
N GLY A 176 8.26 41.61 -7.44
CA GLY A 176 9.53 40.90 -7.52
C GLY A 176 9.53 39.99 -8.76
N GLN A 177 9.88 40.53 -9.93
CA GLN A 177 10.13 39.74 -11.13
C GLN A 177 11.48 39.02 -11.03
N GLN A 178 11.46 37.70 -10.96
CA GLN A 178 12.52 36.84 -11.50
C GLN A 178 11.89 35.60 -12.16
N SER A 179 11.65 35.70 -13.47
CA SER A 179 11.29 34.55 -14.29
C SER A 179 12.56 33.81 -14.69
N GLY A 180 12.85 32.69 -14.03
CA GLY A 180 13.71 31.66 -14.62
C GLY A 180 12.91 30.92 -15.71
N SER A 181 13.38 30.92 -16.95
CA SER A 181 12.81 30.06 -17.99
C SER A 181 13.44 28.67 -17.90
N TYR A 182 12.61 27.63 -17.77
CA TYR A 182 13.08 26.25 -17.88
C TYR A 182 12.81 25.74 -19.29
N ASN A 183 13.73 24.95 -19.82
CA ASN A 183 13.51 24.21 -21.06
C ASN A 183 12.49 23.11 -20.77
N ILE A 184 11.25 23.31 -21.21
CA ILE A 184 10.27 22.23 -21.33
C ILE A 184 10.66 21.43 -22.57
N GLU A 185 11.44 20.38 -22.40
CA GLU A 185 11.68 19.41 -23.46
C GLU A 185 10.40 18.57 -23.63
N LEU A 186 9.59 18.92 -24.63
CA LEU A 186 8.53 18.05 -25.13
C LEU A 186 9.22 16.93 -25.92
N GLU A 187 9.20 15.70 -25.39
CA GLU A 187 9.61 14.53 -26.18
C GLU A 187 8.61 14.35 -27.34
N ASN A 188 9.02 14.80 -28.53
CA ASN A 188 8.55 14.44 -29.86
C ASN A 188 7.06 14.08 -30.04
N GLY A 189 6.27 15.07 -30.45
CA GLY A 189 5.27 14.90 -31.51
C GLY A 189 4.01 14.06 -31.26
N GLN A 190 3.71 13.64 -30.03
CA GLN A 190 2.43 12.98 -29.74
C GLN A 190 1.34 14.00 -29.36
N THR A 191 0.47 14.29 -30.31
CA THR A 191 -0.78 15.01 -30.07
C THR A 191 -1.79 14.08 -29.39
N ASN A 192 -2.22 14.44 -28.18
CA ASN A 192 -3.39 13.95 -27.42
C ASN A 192 -3.19 12.87 -26.33
N ALA A 193 -1.97 12.43 -26.02
CA ALA A 193 -1.70 11.78 -24.72
C ALA A 193 -1.33 12.86 -23.70
N ALA A 194 -1.73 12.71 -22.44
CA ALA A 194 -1.39 13.63 -21.35
C ALA A 194 0.08 14.05 -21.45
N ALA A 195 0.33 15.34 -21.69
CA ALA A 195 1.70 15.84 -21.81
C ALA A 195 2.38 15.65 -20.45
N GLU A 196 3.31 14.71 -20.39
CA GLU A 196 4.19 14.56 -19.23
C GLU A 196 5.28 15.62 -19.34
N TYR A 197 5.44 16.44 -18.31
CA TYR A 197 6.52 17.42 -18.25
C TYR A 197 7.59 16.91 -17.31
N ASN A 198 8.81 16.83 -17.82
CA ASN A 198 9.98 16.56 -17.00
C ASN A 198 10.53 17.88 -16.47
N LEU A 199 10.28 18.18 -15.20
CA LEU A 199 10.83 19.36 -14.53
C LEU A 199 12.25 19.07 -14.01
N LYS A 200 13.12 18.65 -14.92
CA LYS A 200 14.50 18.28 -14.61
C LYS A 200 15.21 19.43 -13.91
N ASN A 201 15.85 19.13 -12.79
CA ASN A 201 16.54 20.06 -11.90
C ASN A 201 15.64 21.06 -11.16
N HIS A 202 14.32 20.83 -11.11
CA HIS A 202 13.45 21.73 -10.36
C HIS A 202 13.68 21.64 -8.86
N ASN A 203 13.95 22.77 -8.21
CA ASN A 203 14.36 22.83 -6.80
C ASN A 203 13.37 22.17 -5.83
N ASN A 204 12.09 22.28 -6.16
CA ASN A 204 10.97 22.01 -5.28
C ASN A 204 10.06 20.83 -5.73
N VAL A 205 10.46 20.09 -6.77
CA VAL A 205 9.68 18.93 -7.25
C VAL A 205 10.39 17.66 -6.84
N SER A 206 9.69 16.82 -6.10
CA SER A 206 10.22 15.53 -5.62
C SER A 206 9.09 14.54 -5.33
N GLY A 207 8.81 13.70 -6.33
CA GLY A 207 7.93 12.55 -6.27
C GLY A 207 6.62 12.80 -5.53
N LEU A 208 6.24 11.83 -4.70
CA LEU A 208 5.01 11.83 -3.90
C LEU A 208 4.91 12.99 -2.90
N PHE A 209 6.04 13.53 -2.41
CA PHE A 209 6.02 14.64 -1.45
C PHE A 209 5.68 15.99 -2.07
N SER A 210 5.87 16.12 -3.39
CA SER A 210 5.45 17.32 -4.13
C SER A 210 4.02 17.24 -4.66
N THR A 211 3.26 16.19 -4.28
CA THR A 211 1.86 16.06 -4.69
C THR A 211 0.95 16.95 -3.86
N ARG A 212 -0.10 17.50 -4.48
CA ARG A 212 -1.12 18.31 -3.80
C ARG A 212 -1.74 17.56 -2.62
N LYS A 213 -2.00 16.27 -2.79
CA LYS A 213 -2.56 15.39 -1.75
C LYS A 213 -1.68 15.33 -0.51
N PHE A 214 -0.35 15.24 -0.68
CA PHE A 214 0.60 15.29 0.45
C PHE A 214 0.58 16.66 1.14
N LEU A 215 0.74 17.72 0.35
CA LEU A 215 0.85 19.07 0.87
C LEU A 215 -0.40 19.49 1.65
N LEU A 216 -1.59 19.13 1.16
CA LEU A 216 -2.88 19.39 1.81
C LEU A 216 -3.12 18.53 3.05
N LYS A 217 -2.77 17.23 3.02
CA LYS A 217 -2.98 16.32 4.16
C LYS A 217 -2.32 16.85 5.44
N TYR A 218 -1.16 17.48 5.30
CA TYR A 218 -0.38 18.02 6.41
C TYR A 218 -0.54 19.54 6.58
N TRP A 219 -1.46 20.17 5.84
CA TRP A 219 -1.89 21.58 5.95
C TRP A 219 -3.09 21.71 6.90
N THR A 220 -2.84 21.78 8.20
CA THR A 220 -3.92 21.85 9.21
C THR A 220 -3.82 23.05 10.15
N SER A 221 -2.70 23.77 10.15
CA SER A 221 -2.50 25.04 10.87
C SER A 221 -1.19 25.71 10.38
N PRO A 222 -1.19 27.02 10.07
CA PRO A 222 0.00 27.75 9.59
C PRO A 222 1.21 27.63 10.52
N ILE A 223 0.98 27.45 11.83
CA ILE A 223 2.02 27.55 12.86
C ILE A 223 2.91 26.29 12.92
N ASN A 224 2.50 25.15 12.32
CA ASN A 224 3.25 23.88 12.43
C ASN A 224 3.18 22.97 11.19
N GLU A 225 2.64 23.42 10.05
CA GLU A 225 2.49 22.59 8.85
C GLU A 225 3.80 21.99 8.34
N ASN A 226 4.87 22.78 8.31
CA ASN A 226 6.16 22.36 7.81
C ASN A 226 6.85 21.35 8.73
N ARG A 227 6.59 21.43 10.05
CA ARG A 227 7.03 20.43 11.02
C ARG A 227 6.22 19.14 10.90
N LYS A 228 4.91 19.23 10.61
CA LYS A 228 4.06 18.05 10.30
C LYS A 228 4.54 17.34 9.04
N ARG A 229 4.85 18.09 7.98
CA ARG A 229 5.44 17.56 6.72
C ARG A 229 6.80 16.93 6.97
N ALA A 230 7.68 17.60 7.74
CA ALA A 230 8.96 17.04 8.14
C ALA A 230 8.81 15.74 8.94
N ALA A 231 7.90 15.70 9.92
CA ALA A 231 7.64 14.48 10.70
C ALA A 231 7.11 13.34 9.82
N ALA A 232 6.21 13.64 8.88
CA ALA A 232 5.76 12.65 7.89
C ALA A 232 6.90 12.18 6.99
N PHE A 233 7.78 13.09 6.55
CA PHE A 233 8.98 12.76 5.78
C PHE A 233 9.90 11.80 6.54
N PHE A 234 10.20 12.08 7.82
CA PHE A 234 10.99 11.19 8.69
C PHE A 234 10.36 9.80 8.84
N ARG A 235 9.04 9.74 9.03
CA ARG A 235 8.29 8.48 9.15
C ARG A 235 8.33 7.67 7.84
N ILE A 236 8.14 8.32 6.70
CA ILE A 236 8.06 7.66 5.39
C ILE A 236 9.44 7.26 4.87
N MET A 237 10.43 8.14 4.98
CA MET A 237 11.76 7.90 4.41
C MET A 237 12.67 7.10 5.35
N MET A 238 12.53 7.28 6.67
CA MET A 238 13.50 6.75 7.64
C MET A 238 12.88 5.96 8.78
N CYS A 239 11.57 5.68 8.72
CA CYS A 239 10.82 4.90 9.71
C CYS A 239 10.97 5.44 11.13
N ASP A 240 11.23 6.74 11.23
CA ASP A 240 11.40 7.43 12.49
C ASP A 240 10.04 7.99 12.91
N SER A 241 9.51 7.51 14.04
CA SER A 241 8.17 7.82 14.54
C SER A 241 8.10 9.22 15.15
N MET A 242 8.58 10.22 14.43
CA MET A 242 8.51 11.61 14.84
C MET A 242 7.08 12.12 14.86
N SER A 243 6.80 12.94 15.85
CA SER A 243 5.60 13.75 15.91
C SER A 243 5.98 15.20 16.19
N PRO A 244 5.32 16.18 15.55
CA PRO A 244 5.48 17.56 15.97
C PRO A 244 4.90 17.68 17.38
N ALA A 245 5.60 18.37 18.28
CA ALA A 245 5.01 18.78 19.55
C ALA A 245 3.81 19.68 19.24
N LEU A 246 2.61 19.20 19.51
CA LEU A 246 1.38 19.98 19.36
C LEU A 246 1.08 20.63 20.71
N GLU A 247 1.13 21.96 20.78
CA GLU A 247 0.10 22.63 21.56
C GLU A 247 -1.21 22.43 20.77
N ARG A 248 -2.17 21.71 21.36
CA ARG A 248 -3.52 21.64 20.81
C ARG A 248 -4.05 23.07 20.84
N GLU A 249 -4.17 23.70 19.67
CA GLU A 249 -4.96 24.93 19.53
C GLU A 249 -6.33 24.66 20.17
N THR A 250 -6.63 25.38 21.23
CA THR A 250 -7.92 25.26 21.92
C THR A 250 -9.02 25.77 20.98
N GLN A 251 -10.21 25.18 21.05
CA GLN A 251 -11.37 25.62 20.27
C GLN A 251 -11.59 27.15 20.39
N LYS A 252 -11.29 27.70 21.56
CA LYS A 252 -11.37 29.14 21.89
C LYS A 252 -10.35 29.99 21.14
N GLU A 253 -9.13 29.50 20.91
CA GLU A 253 -8.12 30.20 20.10
C GLU A 253 -8.51 30.19 18.61
N LYS A 254 -9.07 29.09 18.13
CA LYS A 254 -9.62 28.97 16.78
C LYS A 254 -10.79 29.94 16.56
N GLU A 255 -11.68 30.08 17.53
CA GLU A 255 -12.82 31.00 17.50
C GLU A 255 -12.40 32.47 17.64
N ASN A 256 -11.43 32.78 18.52
CA ASN A 256 -10.88 34.13 18.66
C ASN A 256 -10.17 34.64 17.40
N ARG A 257 -9.47 33.75 16.67
CA ARG A 257 -8.85 34.10 15.38
C ARG A 257 -9.91 34.48 14.33
N ILE A 258 -11.00 33.72 14.26
CA ILE A 258 -12.11 33.98 13.32
C ILE A 258 -12.83 35.29 13.69
N ALA A 259 -13.01 35.56 14.99
CA ALA A 259 -13.70 36.75 15.49
C ALA A 259 -12.93 38.07 15.29
N MET A 260 -11.60 38.02 15.12
CA MET A 260 -10.77 39.23 15.04
C MET A 260 -10.49 39.75 13.62
N GLY A 261 -10.87 39.03 12.56
CA GLY A 261 -10.77 39.52 11.18
C GLY A 261 -9.37 40.02 10.74
N ARG A 262 -8.30 39.53 11.36
CA ARG A 262 -6.92 39.93 11.06
C ARG A 262 -6.31 39.02 9.99
N SER A 263 -5.60 39.58 9.02
CA SER A 263 -4.87 38.81 8.00
C SER A 263 -3.68 38.07 8.61
N ASP A 264 -3.41 36.88 8.08
CA ASP A 264 -2.45 35.91 8.64
C ASP A 264 -1.02 36.47 8.75
N GLU A 265 -0.57 37.39 7.89
CA GLU A 265 0.79 37.93 7.93
C GLU A 265 1.15 38.74 9.19
N GLN A 266 0.21 39.49 9.77
CA GLN A 266 0.50 40.40 10.90
C GLN A 266 0.39 39.72 12.26
N VAL A 267 -0.43 38.66 12.36
CA VAL A 267 -0.59 37.86 13.58
C VAL A 267 0.63 36.96 13.80
N ILE A 268 1.21 36.41 12.72
CA ILE A 268 2.32 35.45 12.81
C ILE A 268 3.57 36.02 13.48
N ARG A 269 3.96 37.29 13.29
CA ARG A 269 5.21 37.79 13.91
C ARG A 269 5.11 38.13 15.39
N ASP A 270 4.01 38.73 15.81
CA ASP A 270 3.86 39.23 17.18
C ASP A 270 3.34 38.12 18.12
N ASP A 271 2.47 37.23 17.65
CA ASP A 271 2.03 36.06 18.44
C ASP A 271 3.09 34.94 18.44
N LEU A 272 3.93 34.77 17.40
CA LEU A 272 5.09 33.87 17.51
C LEU A 272 6.06 34.34 18.60
N LYS A 273 6.27 35.65 18.75
CA LYS A 273 7.11 36.18 19.84
C LYS A 273 6.46 36.02 21.22
N ALA A 274 5.13 36.06 21.32
CA ALA A 274 4.42 35.91 22.59
C ALA A 274 4.25 34.43 23.01
N ILE A 275 4.03 33.52 22.05
CA ILE A 275 3.81 32.08 22.29
C ILE A 275 5.15 31.31 22.41
N HIS A 276 6.23 31.71 21.70
CA HIS A 276 7.50 30.97 21.72
C HIS A 276 8.41 31.23 22.93
N VAL A 277 8.06 32.12 23.85
CA VAL A 277 8.95 32.46 24.97
C VAL A 277 8.65 31.57 26.18
N ASN A 278 9.42 30.49 26.29
CA ASN A 278 10.01 29.95 27.53
C ASN A 278 9.53 28.65 28.19
N LYS A 279 8.60 27.84 27.65
CA LYS A 279 8.30 26.52 28.27
C LYS A 279 8.54 25.28 27.40
N HIS A 280 8.24 25.31 26.10
CA HIS A 280 8.40 24.13 25.25
C HIS A 280 9.79 24.01 24.62
N ALA A 281 10.42 25.12 24.18
CA ALA A 281 11.75 25.06 23.56
C ALA A 281 12.90 24.74 24.54
N SER A 282 12.70 24.95 25.85
CA SER A 282 13.70 24.69 26.89
C SER A 282 13.65 23.27 27.47
N GLN A 283 12.62 22.48 27.14
CA GLN A 283 12.55 21.06 27.50
C GLN A 283 13.47 20.26 26.60
N LYS A 284 14.39 19.48 27.21
CA LYS A 284 15.44 18.72 26.52
C LYS A 284 14.91 17.87 25.36
N ASP A 285 13.76 17.24 25.56
CA ASP A 285 13.16 16.34 24.56
C ASP A 285 12.51 17.11 23.40
N CYS A 286 11.92 18.27 23.67
CA CYS A 286 11.39 19.16 22.64
C CYS A 286 12.51 19.77 21.80
N ALA A 287 13.60 20.22 22.44
CA ALA A 287 14.77 20.75 21.74
C ALA A 287 15.36 19.69 20.78
N ALA A 288 15.53 18.45 21.25
CA ALA A 288 16.03 17.35 20.42
C ALA A 288 15.12 17.03 19.22
N CYS A 289 13.79 17.16 19.39
CA CYS A 289 12.83 17.00 18.30
C CYS A 289 12.93 18.16 17.27
N HIS A 290 12.94 19.41 17.75
CA HIS A 290 13.06 20.60 16.89
C HIS A 290 14.38 20.65 16.14
N ASP A 291 15.49 20.23 16.75
CA ASP A 291 16.81 20.17 16.12
C ASP A 291 16.84 19.30 14.86
N ARG A 292 15.90 18.35 14.73
CA ARG A 292 15.75 17.46 13.58
C ARG A 292 14.62 17.90 12.64
N LEU A 293 13.47 18.31 13.19
CA LEU A 293 12.30 18.69 12.40
C LEU A 293 12.44 20.06 11.73
N ASP A 294 12.98 21.06 12.41
CA ASP A 294 13.00 22.44 11.91
C ASP A 294 13.89 22.60 10.65
N PRO A 295 15.09 21.98 10.57
CA PRO A 295 15.93 22.07 9.37
C PRO A 295 15.30 21.47 8.13
N ILE A 296 14.55 20.37 8.25
CA ILE A 296 13.76 19.80 7.16
C ILE A 296 12.50 20.63 6.91
N GLY A 297 11.81 21.10 7.95
CA GLY A 297 10.62 21.93 7.81
C GLY A 297 10.89 23.18 6.98
N ARG A 298 12.09 23.75 7.05
CA ARG A 298 12.49 24.89 6.20
C ARG A 298 12.41 24.56 4.70
N THR A 299 12.74 23.33 4.28
CA THR A 299 12.70 22.94 2.87
C THR A 299 11.27 22.79 2.33
N PHE A 300 10.26 22.72 3.21
CA PHE A 300 8.85 22.63 2.83
C PHE A 300 8.16 23.99 2.71
N ARG A 301 8.81 25.09 3.12
CA ARG A 301 8.24 26.44 3.02
C ARG A 301 7.94 26.79 1.56
N GLY A 302 6.82 27.44 1.30
CA GLY A 302 6.45 27.92 -0.02
C GLY A 302 6.06 26.82 -1.02
N LEU A 303 6.16 25.53 -0.66
CA LEU A 303 5.71 24.43 -1.53
C LEU A 303 4.18 24.40 -1.69
N GLU A 304 3.47 24.98 -0.72
CA GLU A 304 2.03 25.18 -0.77
C GLU A 304 1.58 26.10 -1.91
N LEU A 305 2.31 27.17 -2.20
CA LEU A 305 1.92 28.17 -3.20
C LEU A 305 2.24 27.69 -4.62
N GLY A 306 2.64 26.43 -4.77
CA GLY A 306 3.02 25.81 -6.01
C GLY A 306 4.53 25.61 -6.12
N VAL A 307 4.95 25.38 -7.35
CA VAL A 307 6.32 25.12 -7.73
C VAL A 307 7.10 26.44 -7.64
N SER A 308 7.44 26.87 -6.42
CA SER A 308 8.28 28.06 -6.20
C SER A 308 9.65 27.82 -6.82
N ASN A 309 10.22 28.84 -7.45
CA ASN A 309 11.60 28.80 -7.95
C ASN A 309 12.64 28.99 -6.83
N GLU A 310 12.21 29.47 -5.67
CA GLU A 310 13.11 29.74 -4.56
C GLU A 310 13.61 28.43 -3.94
N ALA A 311 14.94 28.30 -3.87
CA ALA A 311 15.57 27.18 -3.21
C ALA A 311 15.57 27.41 -1.68
N PHE A 312 14.88 26.53 -0.96
CA PHE A 312 14.89 26.55 0.50
C PHE A 312 15.99 25.65 1.04
N ARG A 313 17.02 26.26 1.63
CA ARG A 313 18.11 25.55 2.28
C ARG A 313 17.67 24.93 3.60
N GLY A 314 18.19 23.75 3.90
CA GLY A 314 17.92 23.03 5.14
C GLY A 314 19.05 22.06 5.44
N ASN A 315 18.83 21.19 6.43
CA ASN A 315 19.72 20.07 6.71
C ASN A 315 18.91 18.79 6.96
N LEU A 316 19.44 17.65 6.51
CA LEU A 316 18.98 16.33 6.93
C LEU A 316 19.70 15.95 8.23
N ARG A 317 18.96 15.86 9.34
CA ARG A 317 19.50 15.52 10.66
C ARG A 317 18.88 14.27 11.26
N TYR A 318 19.70 13.24 11.50
CA TYR A 318 19.24 11.97 12.04
C TYR A 318 20.30 11.26 12.87
N PHE A 319 19.86 10.39 13.78
CA PHE A 319 20.77 9.50 14.51
C PHE A 319 21.13 8.30 13.64
N GLY A 320 22.43 8.10 13.42
CA GLY A 320 22.97 6.93 12.74
C GLY A 320 22.96 5.69 13.65
N ALA A 321 23.44 4.55 13.13
CA ALA A 321 23.46 3.28 13.86
C ALA A 321 24.25 3.32 15.18
N THR A 322 25.27 4.17 15.27
CA THR A 322 26.09 4.39 16.48
C THR A 322 25.49 5.43 17.43
N ASN A 323 24.25 5.87 17.20
CA ASN A 323 23.57 6.95 17.92
C ASN A 323 24.25 8.33 17.81
N ASN A 324 25.19 8.50 16.89
CA ASN A 324 25.78 9.80 16.56
C ASN A 324 24.81 10.60 15.67
N LEU A 325 24.71 11.90 15.93
CA LEU A 325 23.94 12.82 15.09
C LEU A 325 24.68 13.03 13.77
N VAL A 326 24.05 12.61 12.68
CA VAL A 326 24.46 12.90 11.30
C VAL A 326 23.76 14.17 10.85
N ASP A 327 24.53 15.13 10.33
CA ASP A 327 24.03 16.42 9.82
C ASP A 327 24.52 16.63 8.38
N ILE A 328 23.61 16.52 7.41
CA ILE A 328 23.92 16.66 5.98
C ILE A 328 23.26 17.93 5.46
N PRO A 329 24.02 18.93 4.96
CA PRO A 329 23.44 20.14 4.41
C PRO A 329 22.69 19.83 3.11
N VAL A 330 21.53 20.47 2.91
CA VAL A 330 20.70 20.34 1.70
C VAL A 330 20.44 21.69 1.07
N THR A 331 20.55 21.77 -0.25
CA THR A 331 20.43 23.05 -1.00
C THR A 331 18.99 23.39 -1.37
N GLN A 332 18.16 22.36 -1.59
CA GLN A 332 16.77 22.47 -2.02
C GLN A 332 15.97 21.22 -1.63
N PHE A 333 14.65 21.24 -1.81
CA PHE A 333 13.78 20.13 -1.43
C PHE A 333 14.07 18.83 -2.20
N HIS A 334 14.33 18.92 -3.52
CA HIS A 334 14.73 17.75 -4.29
C HIS A 334 16.10 17.19 -3.84
N ASP A 335 17.07 18.04 -3.50
CA ASP A 335 18.37 17.60 -2.97
C ASP A 335 18.21 16.89 -1.61
N LEU A 336 17.26 17.34 -0.77
CA LEU A 336 16.92 16.65 0.47
C LEU A 336 16.47 15.21 0.21
N THR A 337 15.56 14.98 -0.73
CA THR A 337 15.06 13.62 -1.00
C THR A 337 16.16 12.73 -1.57
N VAL A 338 16.94 13.23 -2.53
CA VAL A 338 18.08 12.50 -3.13
C VAL A 338 19.14 12.16 -2.09
N LYS A 339 19.51 13.10 -1.22
CA LYS A 339 20.46 12.82 -0.13
C LYS A 339 19.89 11.84 0.89
N THR A 340 18.59 11.87 1.12
CA THR A 340 17.92 10.90 2.00
C THR A 340 17.95 9.49 1.38
N THR A 341 17.70 9.33 0.08
CA THR A 341 17.77 7.99 -0.54
C THR A 341 19.19 7.40 -0.55
N ALA A 342 20.22 8.23 -0.40
CA ALA A 342 21.62 7.80 -0.31
C ALA A 342 22.04 7.31 1.10
N VAL A 343 21.25 7.55 2.15
CA VAL A 343 21.64 7.13 3.52
C VAL A 343 21.23 5.68 3.83
N PRO A 344 22.03 4.90 4.58
CA PRO A 344 21.69 3.51 4.90
C PRO A 344 20.35 3.34 5.63
N LYS A 345 20.05 4.26 6.57
CA LYS A 345 18.79 4.25 7.34
C LYS A 345 17.55 4.31 6.45
N TYR A 346 17.64 4.99 5.31
CA TYR A 346 16.54 5.03 4.34
C TYR A 346 16.28 3.64 3.76
N LEU A 347 17.33 2.96 3.31
CA LEU A 347 17.22 1.65 2.69
C LEU A 347 16.70 0.60 3.68
N ASP A 348 17.18 0.62 4.93
CA ASP A 348 16.66 -0.24 5.98
C ASP A 348 15.15 -0.01 6.16
N CYS A 349 14.72 1.25 6.22
CA CYS A 349 13.30 1.59 6.34
C CYS A 349 12.46 1.12 5.16
N GLN A 350 12.92 1.32 3.92
CA GLN A 350 12.16 0.88 2.74
C GLN A 350 12.14 -0.65 2.63
N THR A 351 13.24 -1.31 2.98
CA THR A 351 13.32 -2.78 3.00
C THR A 351 12.35 -3.36 4.02
N ASN A 352 12.32 -2.82 5.24
CA ASN A 352 11.38 -3.25 6.27
C ASN A 352 9.92 -3.04 5.83
N TRP A 353 9.62 -1.91 5.20
CA TRP A 353 8.28 -1.66 4.66
C TRP A 353 7.88 -2.69 3.60
N LEU A 354 8.75 -2.98 2.63
CA LEU A 354 8.47 -3.97 1.59
C LEU A 354 8.29 -5.38 2.20
N ILE A 355 9.08 -5.73 3.21
CA ILE A 355 8.91 -6.99 3.96
C ILE A 355 7.54 -7.02 4.65
N GLU A 356 7.14 -5.98 5.38
CA GLU A 356 5.86 -5.93 6.06
C GLU A 356 4.68 -6.01 5.09
N THR A 357 4.76 -5.29 3.97
CA THR A 357 3.72 -5.27 2.93
C THR A 357 3.58 -6.62 2.23
N PHE A 358 4.68 -7.22 1.74
CA PHE A 358 4.60 -8.41 0.89
C PHE A 358 4.74 -9.73 1.65
N LEU A 359 5.53 -9.75 2.72
CA LEU A 359 5.79 -10.98 3.48
C LEU A 359 4.95 -11.04 4.75
N GLY A 360 4.54 -9.88 5.26
CA GLY A 360 3.72 -9.71 6.46
C GLY A 360 4.54 -9.30 7.68
N LYS A 361 3.91 -8.61 8.62
CA LYS A 361 4.52 -8.14 9.88
C LYS A 361 5.05 -9.25 10.78
N ASP A 362 4.54 -10.47 10.60
CA ASP A 362 4.95 -11.64 11.38
C ASP A 362 6.30 -12.21 10.93
N LEU A 363 6.82 -11.81 9.76
CA LEU A 363 8.13 -12.23 9.29
C LEU A 363 9.22 -11.44 10.04
N ASN A 364 9.63 -11.95 11.19
CA ASN A 364 10.75 -11.40 11.95
C ASN A 364 12.08 -11.98 11.44
N LEU A 365 12.74 -11.27 10.51
CA LEU A 365 14.05 -11.67 10.01
C LEU A 365 15.15 -11.42 11.06
N PRO A 366 16.06 -12.37 11.30
CA PRO A 366 17.26 -12.10 12.09
C PRO A 366 18.06 -10.92 11.51
N PRO A 367 18.74 -10.09 12.32
CA PRO A 367 19.45 -8.91 11.84
C PRO A 367 20.49 -9.18 10.74
N THR A 368 21.20 -10.32 10.83
CA THR A 368 22.15 -10.77 9.80
C THR A 368 21.45 -11.01 8.47
N ARG A 369 20.31 -11.72 8.51
CA ARG A 369 19.52 -12.03 7.33
C ARG A 369 18.87 -10.78 6.72
N PHE A 370 18.39 -9.86 7.56
CA PHE A 370 17.90 -8.57 7.11
C PHE A 370 18.97 -7.79 6.35
N SER A 371 20.21 -7.75 6.87
CA SER A 371 21.34 -7.10 6.21
C SER A 371 21.71 -7.74 4.86
N GLU A 372 21.60 -9.07 4.73
CA GLU A 372 21.75 -9.76 3.44
C GLU A 372 20.67 -9.35 2.43
N VAL A 373 19.41 -9.25 2.89
CA VAL A 373 18.29 -8.79 2.05
C VAL A 373 18.54 -7.36 1.55
N VAL A 374 18.92 -6.45 2.46
CA VAL A 374 19.30 -5.06 2.13
C VAL A 374 20.41 -5.02 1.06
N THR A 375 21.46 -5.85 1.24
CA THR A 375 22.56 -5.96 0.29
C THR A 375 22.11 -6.46 -1.08
N ASN A 376 21.18 -7.43 -1.12
CA ASN A 376 20.65 -7.96 -2.37
C ASN A 376 19.75 -6.94 -3.09
N ILE A 377 18.97 -6.15 -2.36
CA ILE A 377 18.17 -5.04 -2.91
C ILE A 377 19.06 -4.01 -3.61
N GLU A 378 20.18 -3.63 -3.00
CA GLU A 378 21.17 -2.75 -3.62
C GLU A 378 21.75 -3.33 -4.91
N LYS A 379 22.12 -4.62 -4.92
CA LYS A 379 22.61 -5.29 -6.14
C LYS A 379 21.59 -5.26 -7.28
N ARG A 380 20.29 -5.27 -6.97
CA ARG A 380 19.20 -5.13 -7.93
C ARG A 380 18.93 -3.69 -8.37
N LYS A 381 19.75 -2.74 -7.92
CA LYS A 381 19.55 -1.30 -8.13
C LYS A 381 18.18 -0.84 -7.63
N ARG A 382 17.70 -1.47 -6.54
CA ARG A 382 16.42 -1.13 -5.88
C ARG A 382 15.18 -1.19 -6.79
N ARG A 383 15.28 -1.89 -7.93
CA ARG A 383 14.18 -2.04 -8.89
C ARG A 383 13.01 -2.79 -8.27
N LEU A 384 11.85 -2.14 -8.22
CA LEU A 384 10.77 -2.53 -7.33
C LEU A 384 10.23 -3.95 -7.59
N LYS A 385 9.96 -4.34 -8.85
CA LYS A 385 9.47 -5.70 -9.16
C LYS A 385 10.53 -6.76 -8.89
N ASP A 386 11.80 -6.48 -9.18
CA ASP A 386 12.90 -7.42 -8.92
C ASP A 386 13.08 -7.66 -7.41
N VAL A 387 12.97 -6.59 -6.62
CA VAL A 387 13.04 -6.66 -5.16
C VAL A 387 11.87 -7.48 -4.62
N ILE A 388 10.64 -7.22 -5.09
CA ILE A 388 9.46 -7.97 -4.65
C ILE A 388 9.57 -9.45 -5.02
N GLU A 389 10.03 -9.76 -6.23
CA GLU A 389 10.29 -11.13 -6.66
C GLU A 389 11.29 -11.82 -5.72
N ASP A 390 12.44 -11.20 -5.46
CA ASP A 390 13.47 -11.80 -4.60
C ASP A 390 13.00 -11.94 -3.14
N LEU A 391 12.23 -10.97 -2.61
CA LEU A 391 11.62 -11.04 -1.29
C LEU A 391 10.64 -12.21 -1.16
N LEU A 392 9.77 -12.41 -2.15
CA LEU A 392 8.84 -13.54 -2.13
C LEU A 392 9.59 -14.86 -2.23
N MET A 393 10.74 -14.91 -2.88
CA MET A 393 11.53 -16.14 -3.03
C MET A 393 12.46 -16.48 -1.86
N ILE A 394 12.52 -15.69 -0.78
CA ILE A 394 13.39 -16.01 0.36
C ILE A 394 12.92 -17.29 1.10
N PRO A 395 13.83 -18.11 1.65
CA PRO A 395 13.49 -19.34 2.37
C PRO A 395 12.54 -19.12 3.55
N GLU A 396 12.70 -18.01 4.28
CA GLU A 396 11.91 -17.71 5.47
C GLU A 396 10.43 -17.54 5.11
N PHE A 397 10.15 -16.86 4.00
CA PHE A 397 8.78 -16.70 3.52
C PHE A 397 8.19 -18.02 3.01
N ARG A 398 9.02 -18.92 2.46
CA ARG A 398 8.62 -20.27 2.00
C ARG A 398 8.39 -21.27 3.13
N GLY A 399 9.06 -21.09 4.27
CA GLY A 399 8.90 -21.94 5.46
C GLY A 399 7.82 -21.47 6.43
N LEU A 400 7.47 -20.18 6.42
CA LEU A 400 6.38 -19.66 7.25
C LEU A 400 5.04 -20.16 6.73
N ARG A 401 4.42 -21.11 7.45
CA ARG A 401 3.01 -21.46 7.26
C ARG A 401 2.21 -20.18 7.33
N ALA A 402 1.58 -19.80 6.23
CA ALA A 402 0.58 -18.75 6.28
C ALA A 402 -0.47 -19.18 7.32
N LYS A 403 -0.87 -18.28 8.23
CA LYS A 403 -2.23 -18.39 8.75
C LYS A 403 -3.10 -18.33 7.50
N VAL A 404 -3.64 -19.47 7.09
CA VAL A 404 -4.57 -19.52 5.96
C VAL A 404 -5.75 -18.68 6.40
N VAL A 405 -5.77 -17.42 5.98
CA VAL A 405 -6.90 -16.54 6.23
C VAL A 405 -7.99 -17.10 5.34
N GLU A 406 -9.00 -17.66 6.00
CA GLU A 406 -10.17 -18.17 5.30
C GLU A 406 -10.74 -17.06 4.40
N PRO A 407 -11.16 -17.37 3.16
CA PRO A 407 -11.76 -16.38 2.28
C PRO A 407 -12.84 -15.58 3.04
N PRO A 408 -12.92 -14.25 2.93
CA PRO A 408 -14.00 -13.50 3.58
C PRO A 408 -15.38 -14.03 3.21
N SER A 409 -15.53 -14.50 1.97
CA SER A 409 -16.72 -15.22 1.47
C SER A 409 -16.98 -16.53 2.21
N LEU A 410 -15.95 -17.34 2.48
CA LEU A 410 -16.05 -18.55 3.30
C LEU A 410 -16.39 -18.21 4.76
N VAL A 411 -15.75 -17.21 5.36
CA VAL A 411 -16.05 -16.80 6.75
C VAL A 411 -17.50 -16.36 6.87
N ALA A 412 -17.98 -15.53 5.93
CA ALA A 412 -19.37 -15.10 5.89
C ALA A 412 -20.32 -16.29 5.67
N ALA A 413 -20.05 -17.16 4.69
CA ALA A 413 -20.86 -18.33 4.41
C ALA A 413 -20.87 -19.34 5.57
N LYS A 414 -19.75 -19.50 6.28
CA LYS A 414 -19.63 -20.40 7.45
C LYS A 414 -20.58 -20.01 8.57
N VAL A 415 -20.73 -18.71 8.86
CA VAL A 415 -21.68 -18.25 9.88
C VAL A 415 -23.10 -18.71 9.55
N VAL A 416 -23.51 -18.57 8.28
CA VAL A 416 -24.85 -18.98 7.83
C VAL A 416 -24.99 -20.51 7.81
N LEU A 417 -23.99 -21.22 7.28
CA LEU A 417 -23.99 -22.68 7.20
C LEU A 417 -23.90 -23.36 8.58
N ASN A 418 -23.36 -22.68 9.60
CA ASN A 418 -23.38 -23.16 10.98
C ASN A 418 -24.81 -23.20 11.54
N ASN A 419 -25.68 -22.26 11.20
CA ASN A 419 -27.09 -22.32 11.60
C ASN A 419 -27.81 -23.49 10.94
N CYS A 420 -27.39 -23.90 9.73
CA CYS A 420 -27.90 -25.14 9.14
C CYS A 420 -27.54 -26.38 9.97
N THR A 421 -26.45 -26.35 10.75
CA THR A 421 -25.95 -27.55 11.45
C THR A 421 -26.79 -28.04 12.61
N GLU A 422 -27.78 -27.25 13.05
CA GLU A 422 -28.71 -27.66 14.11
C GLU A 422 -29.57 -28.86 13.68
N CYS A 423 -30.03 -28.86 12.42
CA CYS A 423 -30.87 -29.91 11.84
C CYS A 423 -30.08 -30.87 10.93
N HIS A 424 -28.79 -30.57 10.69
CA HIS A 424 -28.00 -31.19 9.64
C HIS A 424 -26.58 -31.46 10.15
N SER A 425 -26.01 -32.63 9.86
CA SER A 425 -24.60 -32.87 10.20
C SER A 425 -23.69 -31.77 9.64
N ASN A 426 -22.70 -31.34 10.43
CA ASN A 426 -21.79 -30.25 10.08
C ASN A 426 -21.21 -30.42 8.67
N THR A 427 -21.59 -29.52 7.76
CA THR A 427 -21.20 -29.53 6.35
C THR A 427 -19.68 -29.57 6.18
N PHE A 428 -18.94 -28.86 7.05
CA PHE A 428 -17.48 -28.76 6.97
C PHE A 428 -16.74 -29.95 7.58
N SER A 429 -17.46 -30.91 8.20
CA SER A 429 -16.88 -32.17 8.66
C SER A 429 -16.97 -33.30 7.62
N LEU A 430 -17.58 -33.03 6.47
CA LEU A 430 -17.77 -34.01 5.39
C LEU A 430 -16.54 -34.11 4.48
N ARG A 431 -16.37 -35.26 3.80
CA ARG A 431 -15.39 -35.39 2.71
C ARG A 431 -15.78 -34.43 1.55
N PRO A 432 -14.81 -33.92 0.75
CA PRO A 432 -15.08 -32.95 -0.31
C PRO A 432 -16.27 -33.31 -1.24
N GLU A 433 -16.35 -34.55 -1.72
CA GLU A 433 -17.45 -35.01 -2.59
C GLU A 433 -18.83 -34.98 -1.91
N GLN A 434 -18.88 -35.32 -0.63
CA GLN A 434 -20.10 -35.28 0.18
C GLN A 434 -20.50 -33.83 0.47
N MET A 435 -19.51 -32.97 0.73
CA MET A 435 -19.70 -31.55 0.94
C MET A 435 -20.26 -30.89 -0.33
N LYS A 436 -19.66 -31.17 -1.49
CA LYS A 436 -20.10 -30.72 -2.80
C LYS A 436 -21.57 -31.08 -3.06
N THR A 437 -21.91 -32.37 -2.92
CA THR A 437 -23.29 -32.85 -3.08
C THR A 437 -24.28 -32.12 -2.16
N ARG A 438 -23.88 -31.89 -0.91
CA ARG A 438 -24.72 -31.21 0.07
C ARG A 438 -24.90 -29.73 -0.26
N LEU A 439 -23.82 -29.04 -0.61
CA LEU A 439 -23.85 -27.63 -0.99
C LEU A 439 -24.69 -27.40 -2.25
N SER A 440 -24.66 -28.33 -3.21
CA SER A 440 -25.56 -28.27 -4.37
C SER A 440 -27.04 -28.30 -3.95
N ARG A 441 -27.39 -29.15 -2.98
CA ARG A 441 -28.77 -29.19 -2.44
C ARG A 441 -29.10 -27.93 -1.68
N VAL A 442 -28.18 -27.41 -0.87
CA VAL A 442 -28.37 -26.14 -0.14
C VAL A 442 -28.66 -25.00 -1.13
N ALA A 443 -27.91 -24.90 -2.23
CA ALA A 443 -28.13 -23.87 -3.23
C ALA A 443 -29.54 -23.93 -3.86
N VAL A 444 -30.05 -25.14 -4.09
CA VAL A 444 -31.41 -25.37 -4.60
C VAL A 444 -32.46 -25.06 -3.53
N CYS A 445 -32.29 -25.54 -2.30
CA CYS A 445 -33.27 -25.36 -1.22
C CYS A 445 -33.36 -23.92 -0.73
N LEU A 446 -32.28 -23.16 -0.81
CA LEU A 446 -32.27 -21.72 -0.54
C LEU A 446 -32.65 -20.89 -1.79
N ASP A 447 -32.94 -21.55 -2.92
CA ASP A 447 -33.32 -20.92 -4.18
C ASP A 447 -32.31 -19.83 -4.64
N LEU A 448 -31.01 -20.06 -4.39
CA LEU A 448 -29.95 -19.09 -4.69
C LEU A 448 -29.88 -18.68 -6.18
N PRO A 449 -30.13 -19.57 -7.16
CA PRO A 449 -30.16 -19.18 -8.57
C PRO A 449 -31.18 -18.09 -8.87
N ASN A 450 -32.34 -18.12 -8.21
CA ASN A 450 -33.39 -17.11 -8.38
C ASN A 450 -33.33 -15.99 -7.34
N ASN A 451 -32.22 -15.84 -6.62
CA ASN A 451 -32.03 -14.88 -5.53
C ASN A 451 -32.99 -15.09 -4.35
N ALA A 452 -33.24 -16.35 -3.99
CA ALA A 452 -34.08 -16.76 -2.87
C ALA A 452 -35.49 -16.16 -2.94
N LYS A 453 -36.12 -16.24 -4.13
CA LYS A 453 -37.50 -15.78 -4.31
C LYS A 453 -38.48 -16.72 -3.63
N ASP A 454 -38.18 -18.01 -3.62
CA ASP A 454 -39.01 -19.05 -3.00
C ASP A 454 -38.14 -20.10 -2.28
N PRO A 455 -37.49 -19.75 -1.15
CA PRO A 455 -36.65 -20.67 -0.40
C PRO A 455 -37.52 -21.74 0.28
N GLN A 456 -37.15 -23.01 0.11
CA GLN A 456 -37.81 -24.16 0.75
C GLN A 456 -37.20 -24.52 2.11
N MET A 457 -36.05 -23.94 2.43
CA MET A 457 -35.33 -24.13 3.69
C MET A 457 -34.82 -22.77 4.20
N PRO A 458 -34.73 -22.58 5.53
CA PRO A 458 -35.33 -23.43 6.55
C PRO A 458 -36.88 -23.41 6.47
N PRO A 459 -37.59 -24.37 7.10
CA PRO A 459 -39.06 -24.35 7.15
C PRO A 459 -39.59 -23.01 7.68
N SER A 460 -40.78 -22.59 7.23
CA SER A 460 -41.33 -21.27 7.58
C SER A 460 -41.61 -21.08 9.08
N ASP A 461 -41.73 -22.17 9.83
CA ASP A 461 -41.91 -22.20 11.29
C ASP A 461 -40.58 -22.28 12.06
N HIS A 462 -39.44 -22.35 11.37
CA HIS A 462 -38.13 -22.34 12.01
C HIS A 462 -37.80 -20.95 12.57
N TRP A 463 -37.23 -20.92 13.78
CA TRP A 463 -36.93 -19.70 14.53
C TRP A 463 -35.91 -18.78 13.84
N TRP A 464 -35.03 -19.37 13.02
CA TRP A 464 -34.08 -18.66 12.18
C TRP A 464 -34.52 -18.70 10.72
N GLN A 465 -34.54 -17.53 10.09
CA GLN A 465 -34.74 -17.33 8.65
C GLN A 465 -33.56 -16.53 8.10
N PRO A 466 -32.83 -17.02 7.08
CA PRO A 466 -31.66 -16.32 6.57
C PRO A 466 -32.07 -15.01 5.88
N SER A 467 -31.39 -13.93 6.26
CA SER A 467 -31.54 -12.62 5.64
C SER A 467 -31.01 -12.61 4.20
N GLY A 468 -31.41 -11.61 3.42
CA GLY A 468 -30.91 -11.44 2.04
C GLY A 468 -29.38 -11.27 1.96
N GLN A 469 -28.75 -10.71 2.99
CA GLN A 469 -27.29 -10.60 3.07
C GLN A 469 -26.63 -11.96 3.31
N GLU A 470 -27.19 -12.78 4.20
CA GLU A 470 -26.70 -14.13 4.47
C GLU A 470 -26.82 -15.04 3.24
N LEU A 471 -27.94 -14.93 2.51
CA LEU A 471 -28.16 -15.66 1.25
C LEU A 471 -27.17 -15.21 0.17
N THR A 472 -26.91 -13.91 0.08
CA THR A 472 -25.89 -13.35 -0.84
C THR A 472 -24.49 -13.84 -0.48
N ALA A 473 -24.16 -13.97 0.82
CA ALA A 473 -22.88 -14.48 1.25
C ALA A 473 -22.64 -15.94 0.80
N ILE A 474 -23.64 -16.82 0.99
CA ILE A 474 -23.55 -18.21 0.50
C ILE A 474 -23.45 -18.22 -1.02
N LYS A 475 -24.27 -17.43 -1.72
CA LYS A 475 -24.26 -17.37 -3.19
C LYS A 475 -22.90 -16.94 -3.73
N ASN A 476 -22.34 -15.85 -3.19
CA ASN A 476 -21.03 -15.34 -3.62
C ASN A 476 -19.93 -16.38 -3.37
N TRP A 477 -19.93 -17.02 -2.20
CA TRP A 477 -18.95 -18.07 -1.89
C TRP A 477 -19.06 -19.28 -2.84
N LEU A 478 -20.27 -19.73 -3.17
CA LEU A 478 -20.48 -20.79 -4.17
C LEU A 478 -20.04 -20.35 -5.58
N GLN A 479 -20.32 -19.10 -5.96
CA GLN A 479 -19.89 -18.53 -7.25
C GLN A 479 -18.37 -18.45 -7.39
N GLU A 480 -17.64 -18.37 -6.28
CA GLU A 480 -16.18 -18.44 -6.22
C GLU A 480 -15.64 -19.89 -6.28
N GLY A 481 -16.49 -20.90 -6.50
CA GLY A 481 -16.12 -22.31 -6.51
C GLY A 481 -16.13 -22.97 -5.13
N ALA A 482 -16.75 -22.32 -4.14
CA ALA A 482 -16.82 -22.73 -2.75
C ALA A 482 -15.44 -23.12 -2.17
N PRO A 483 -14.46 -22.21 -2.18
CA PRO A 483 -13.13 -22.49 -1.66
C PRO A 483 -13.24 -22.85 -0.17
N ILE A 484 -12.83 -24.06 0.17
CA ILE A 484 -12.55 -24.49 1.53
C ILE A 484 -11.02 -24.47 1.72
N GLY A 485 -10.55 -24.25 2.96
CA GLY A 485 -9.12 -24.10 3.25
C GLY A 485 -8.21 -25.17 2.61
N ASP A 486 -6.89 -24.91 2.60
CA ASP A 486 -5.87 -25.79 2.03
C ASP A 486 -5.97 -26.11 0.51
N ASN A 487 -6.49 -25.18 -0.30
CA ASN A 487 -6.53 -25.27 -1.79
C ASN A 487 -7.61 -26.18 -2.40
N VAL A 488 -8.74 -26.42 -1.72
CA VAL A 488 -9.81 -27.23 -2.33
C VAL A 488 -10.95 -26.30 -2.75
N GLN A 489 -11.05 -26.03 -4.06
CA GLN A 489 -12.30 -25.59 -4.66
C GLN A 489 -13.19 -26.81 -4.84
N LEU A 490 -14.41 -26.74 -4.34
CA LEU A 490 -15.35 -27.86 -4.42
C LEU A 490 -16.05 -27.91 -5.78
N PHE A 491 -16.19 -26.76 -6.45
CA PHE A 491 -16.87 -26.65 -7.73
C PHE A 491 -15.96 -26.00 -8.77
N ASP A 492 -15.89 -26.58 -9.96
CA ASP A 492 -15.30 -25.91 -11.10
C ASP A 492 -16.26 -24.87 -11.72
N LYS A 493 -15.76 -24.06 -12.65
CA LYS A 493 -16.55 -22.99 -13.27
C LYS A 493 -17.79 -23.50 -14.00
N SER A 494 -17.73 -24.68 -14.63
CA SER A 494 -18.86 -25.27 -15.36
C SER A 494 -19.95 -25.72 -14.38
N GLU A 495 -19.55 -26.31 -13.26
CA GLU A 495 -20.43 -26.77 -12.19
C GLU A 495 -21.07 -25.58 -11.45
N VAL A 496 -20.30 -24.52 -11.20
CA VAL A 496 -20.85 -23.27 -10.64
C VAL A 496 -21.90 -22.69 -11.57
N ASN A 497 -21.63 -22.61 -12.88
CA ASN A 497 -22.60 -22.11 -13.85
C ASN A 497 -23.87 -22.97 -13.88
N GLN A 498 -23.72 -24.29 -13.87
CA GLN A 498 -24.86 -25.20 -13.81
C GLN A 498 -25.66 -25.01 -12.51
N LEU A 499 -24.98 -24.87 -11.37
CA LEU A 499 -25.61 -24.68 -10.08
C LEU A 499 -26.37 -23.35 -9.98
N MET A 500 -25.86 -22.30 -10.62
CA MET A 500 -26.42 -20.94 -10.59
C MET A 500 -27.41 -20.66 -11.73
N THR A 501 -27.64 -21.62 -12.62
CA THR A 501 -28.66 -21.50 -13.66
C THR A 501 -30.02 -21.93 -13.09
N PRO A 502 -31.07 -21.11 -13.20
CA PRO A 502 -32.41 -21.49 -12.75
C PRO A 502 -32.85 -22.80 -13.41
N ASN A 503 -33.02 -23.86 -12.60
CA ASN A 503 -33.51 -25.13 -13.08
C ASN A 503 -35.04 -25.12 -13.06
N LYS A 504 -35.69 -25.55 -14.16
CA LYS A 504 -37.16 -25.60 -14.27
C LYS A 504 -37.75 -26.83 -13.57
N ASP A 505 -36.92 -27.83 -13.30
CA ASP A 505 -37.33 -29.03 -12.58
C ASP A 505 -37.25 -28.80 -11.07
N THR A 506 -38.42 -28.84 -10.41
CA THR A 506 -38.56 -28.67 -8.96
C THR A 506 -37.97 -29.89 -8.25
N ILE A 507 -36.67 -29.84 -7.94
CA ILE A 507 -36.09 -30.74 -6.95
C ILE A 507 -36.72 -30.37 -5.61
N LYS A 508 -37.66 -31.19 -5.13
CA LYS A 508 -38.27 -31.01 -3.81
C LYS A 508 -37.21 -31.23 -2.74
N CYS A 509 -36.97 -30.22 -1.91
CA CYS A 509 -36.19 -30.39 -0.69
C CYS A 509 -36.99 -31.29 0.26
N ARG A 510 -36.47 -32.49 0.55
CA ARG A 510 -37.06 -33.32 1.60
C ARG A 510 -36.84 -32.61 2.92
N GLN A 511 -37.96 -32.25 3.56
CA GLN A 511 -38.00 -31.73 4.92
C GLN A 511 -37.46 -32.74 5.92
#